data_AF-A7S391-F1
#
_entry.id   AF-A7S391-F1
#
_cell.length_a   1.000
_cell.length_b   1.000
_cell.length_c   1.000
_cell.angle_alpha   90.00
_cell.angle_beta   90.00
_cell.angle_gamma   90.00
#
_symmetry.space_group_name_H-M   'P 1'
#
loop_
_entity.id
_entity.type
_entity.pdbx_description
1 polymer ?
#
loop_
_entity_poly.entity_id
_entity_poly.type
_entity_poly.pdbx_seq_one_letter_code
_entity_poly.pdbx_strand_id
1 'polypeptide(L)'
;TGYGHLTPRTDGGRLFLLFFAVVGIPLCVTTLKVLGEQINVGVAFCIKHLERKLFHREAKNINIKQMVVAVLLLLSQLLIGGVMYNVTEDWNYVSSVYYCFIVFSTIGFGDLV
;
A
#
# COMPACT_ATOMS: atom_id res chain seq x y z
N THR A 1 -9.07 9.53 8.10
CA THR A 1 -7.98 9.50 7.10
C THR A 1 -6.97 10.58 7.44
N GLY A 2 -5.72 10.44 7.01
CA GLY A 2 -4.65 11.43 7.27
C GLY A 2 -4.70 12.66 6.34
N TYR A 3 -5.71 12.76 5.48
CA TYR A 3 -5.82 13.73 4.39
C TYR A 3 -5.95 15.20 4.80
N GLY A 4 -6.27 15.50 6.07
CA GLY A 4 -6.38 16.88 6.54
C GLY A 4 -7.61 17.67 6.08
N HIS A 5 -8.48 17.12 5.21
CA HIS A 5 -9.76 17.75 4.84
C HIS A 5 -10.75 17.84 6.02
N LEU A 6 -10.60 16.98 7.02
CA LEU A 6 -11.31 17.04 8.30
C LEU A 6 -10.30 17.04 9.46
N THR A 7 -10.30 18.11 10.26
CA THR A 7 -9.35 18.30 11.37
C THR A 7 -10.05 18.73 12.66
N PRO A 8 -9.55 18.30 13.85
CA PRO A 8 -10.14 18.69 15.12
C PRO A 8 -10.01 20.20 15.35
N ARG A 9 -11.15 20.86 15.59
CA ARG A 9 -11.21 22.31 15.85
C ARG A 9 -11.10 22.66 17.33
N THR A 10 -11.46 21.75 18.24
CA THR A 10 -11.40 21.96 19.69
C THR A 10 -10.06 21.55 20.28
N ASP A 11 -9.62 22.23 21.33
CA ASP A 11 -8.35 21.94 21.99
C ASP A 11 -8.34 20.54 22.63
N GLY A 12 -9.46 20.11 23.21
CA GLY A 12 -9.63 18.74 23.71
C GLY A 12 -9.49 17.68 22.61
N GLY A 13 -10.04 17.92 21.41
CA GLY A 13 -9.92 17.02 20.26
C GLY A 13 -8.48 16.93 19.73
N ARG A 14 -7.75 18.06 19.73
CA ARG A 14 -6.32 18.08 19.37
C ARG A 14 -5.46 17.32 20.37
N LEU A 15 -5.72 17.49 21.67
CA LEU A 15 -4.99 16.76 22.72
C LEU A 15 -5.23 15.25 22.63
N PHE A 16 -6.48 14.82 22.43
CA PHE A 16 -6.81 13.42 22.21
C PHE A 16 -6.08 12.83 20.98
N LEU A 17 -6.06 13.57 19.86
CA LEU A 17 -5.36 13.15 18.64
C LEU A 17 -3.87 12.90 18.88
N LEU A 18 -3.19 13.73 19.68
CA LEU A 18 -1.78 13.55 20.01
C LEU A 18 -1.54 12.23 20.74
N PHE A 19 -2.31 11.94 21.79
CA PHE A 19 -2.19 10.67 22.52
C PHE A 19 -2.49 9.45 21.64
N PHE A 20 -3.53 9.55 20.82
CA PHE A 20 -3.88 8.49 19.88
C PHE A 20 -2.75 8.22 18.87
N ALA A 21 -2.11 9.26 18.32
CA ALA A 21 -1.03 9.12 17.35
C ALA A 21 0.22 8.45 17.94
N VAL A 22 0.58 8.80 19.19
CA VAL A 22 1.75 8.22 19.89
C VAL A 22 1.65 6.69 20.00
N VAL A 23 0.46 6.15 20.23
CA VAL A 23 0.25 4.71 20.33
C VAL A 23 -0.05 4.08 18.96
N GLY A 24 -0.85 4.76 18.14
CA GLY A 24 -1.32 4.25 16.86
C GLY A 24 -0.22 4.11 15.81
N ILE A 25 0.71 5.07 15.71
CA ILE A 25 1.77 5.04 14.70
C ILE A 25 2.71 3.83 14.90
N PRO A 26 3.27 3.57 16.10
CA PRO A 26 4.11 2.39 16.32
C PRO A 26 3.39 1.07 16.05
N LEU A 27 2.12 0.95 16.47
CA LEU A 27 1.30 -0.24 16.20
C LEU A 27 1.08 -0.44 14.71
N CYS A 28 0.77 0.63 13.97
CA CYS A 28 0.60 0.59 12.52
C CYS A 28 1.88 0.15 11.83
N VAL A 29 3.04 0.76 12.16
CA VAL A 29 4.34 0.40 11.58
C VAL A 29 4.70 -1.05 11.87
N THR A 30 4.48 -1.53 13.10
CA THR A 30 4.77 -2.91 13.49
C THR A 30 3.89 -3.89 12.72
N THR A 31 2.59 -3.57 12.59
CA THR A 31 1.64 -4.40 11.84
C THR A 31 2.02 -4.44 10.35
N LEU A 32 2.35 -3.29 9.74
CA LEU A 32 2.82 -3.22 8.36
C LEU A 32 4.09 -4.05 8.14
N LYS A 33 5.04 -4.01 9.09
CA LYS A 33 6.25 -4.85 9.03
C LYS A 33 5.91 -6.33 9.03
N VAL A 34 5.09 -6.79 9.99
CA VAL A 34 4.69 -8.20 10.09
C VAL A 34 3.95 -8.65 8.83
N LEU A 35 3.01 -7.84 8.33
CA LEU A 35 2.30 -8.14 7.08
C LEU A 35 3.26 -8.20 5.89
N GLY A 36 4.22 -7.29 5.79
CA GLY A 36 5.24 -7.30 4.73
C GLY A 36 6.12 -8.56 4.77
N GLU A 37 6.49 -9.02 5.96
CA GLU A 37 7.22 -10.28 6.14
C GLU A 37 6.39 -11.50 5.70
N GLN A 38 5.11 -11.55 6.09
CA GLN A 38 4.20 -12.63 5.66
C GLN A 38 3.99 -12.64 4.14
N ILE A 39 3.83 -11.46 3.52
CA ILE A 39 3.73 -11.33 2.06
C ILE A 39 5.02 -11.84 1.41
N ASN A 40 6.20 -11.45 1.91
CA ASN A 40 7.47 -11.90 1.36
C ASN A 40 7.64 -13.42 1.42
N VAL A 41 7.26 -14.05 2.53
CA VAL A 41 7.26 -15.52 2.68
C VAL A 41 6.30 -16.16 1.67
N GLY A 42 5.09 -15.63 1.53
CA GLY A 42 4.11 -16.09 0.55
C GLY A 42 4.62 -15.96 -0.90
N VAL A 43 5.20 -14.82 -1.25
CA VAL A 43 5.80 -14.58 -2.57
C VAL A 43 6.97 -15.53 -2.82
N ALA A 44 7.86 -15.77 -1.85
CA ALA A 44 8.93 -16.74 -1.99
C ALA A 44 8.40 -18.16 -2.21
N PHE A 45 7.33 -18.54 -1.52
CA PHE A 45 6.66 -19.82 -1.74
C PHE A 45 6.11 -19.92 -3.16
N CYS A 46 5.40 -18.89 -3.63
CA CYS A 46 4.87 -18.83 -5.00
C CYS A 46 5.98 -18.89 -6.06
N ILE A 47 7.06 -18.13 -5.92
CA ILE A 47 8.21 -18.15 -6.85
C ILE A 47 8.84 -19.55 -6.89
N LYS A 48 9.11 -20.16 -5.73
CA LYS A 48 9.69 -21.51 -5.67
C LYS A 48 8.76 -22.56 -6.26
N HIS A 49 7.44 -22.40 -6.11
CA HIS A 49 6.47 -23.31 -6.70
C HIS A 49 6.41 -23.14 -8.22
N LEU A 50 6.35 -21.90 -8.69
CA LEU A 50 6.29 -21.55 -10.11
C LEU A 50 7.55 -21.98 -10.86
N GLU A 51 8.74 -21.73 -10.32
CA GLU A 51 10.01 -22.08 -10.99
C GLU A 51 10.26 -23.58 -11.04
N ARG A 52 9.87 -24.32 -10.00
CA ARG A 52 9.94 -25.79 -10.03
C ARG A 52 8.94 -26.37 -11.04
N LYS A 53 7.73 -25.82 -11.12
CA LYS A 53 6.66 -26.34 -11.99
C LYS A 53 6.84 -25.97 -13.46
N LEU A 54 7.25 -24.74 -13.77
CA LEU A 54 7.40 -24.25 -15.16
C LEU A 54 8.80 -24.46 -15.74
N PHE A 55 9.85 -24.28 -14.93
CA PHE A 55 11.23 -24.24 -15.42
C PHE A 55 12.09 -25.42 -14.96
N HIS A 56 11.55 -26.32 -14.11
CA HIS A 56 12.27 -27.45 -13.52
C HIS A 56 13.65 -27.06 -12.93
N ARG A 57 13.76 -25.83 -12.41
CA ARG A 57 15.02 -25.25 -11.91
C ARG A 57 14.86 -24.78 -10.48
N GLU A 58 15.95 -24.81 -9.72
CA GLU A 58 16.00 -24.21 -8.39
C GLU A 58 16.06 -22.68 -8.43
N ALA A 59 15.30 -22.05 -7.54
CA ALA A 59 15.18 -20.60 -7.47
C ALA A 59 16.44 -19.95 -6.89
N LYS A 60 17.20 -19.28 -7.76
CA LYS A 60 18.33 -18.41 -7.38
C LYS A 60 17.88 -16.95 -7.27
N ASN A 61 18.59 -16.17 -6.45
CA ASN A 61 18.37 -14.72 -6.26
C ASN A 61 16.94 -14.35 -5.83
N ILE A 62 16.37 -15.10 -4.89
CA ILE A 62 14.96 -14.94 -4.43
C ILE A 62 14.70 -13.51 -3.92
N ASN A 63 15.64 -12.90 -3.18
CA ASN A 63 15.49 -11.55 -2.64
C ASN A 63 15.25 -10.49 -3.74
N ILE A 64 15.99 -10.57 -4.86
CA ILE A 64 15.82 -9.65 -6.00
C ILE A 64 14.47 -9.92 -6.67
N LYS A 65 14.09 -11.20 -6.84
CA LYS A 65 12.78 -11.55 -7.44
C LYS A 65 11.62 -11.06 -6.58
N GLN A 66 11.71 -11.17 -5.25
CA GLN A 66 10.73 -10.61 -4.33
C GLN A 66 10.62 -9.09 -4.48
N MET A 67 11.76 -8.38 -4.58
CA MET A 67 11.77 -6.93 -4.80
C MET A 67 11.10 -6.56 -6.14
N VAL A 68 11.41 -7.28 -7.22
CA VAL A 68 10.76 -7.07 -8.53
C VAL A 68 9.26 -7.33 -8.45
N VAL A 69 8.83 -8.42 -7.82
CA VAL A 69 7.41 -8.72 -7.61
C VAL A 69 6.73 -7.63 -6.78
N ALA A 70 7.36 -7.12 -5.73
CA ALA A 70 6.80 -6.02 -4.93
C ALA A 70 6.59 -4.74 -5.76
N VAL A 71 7.53 -4.38 -6.63
CA VAL A 71 7.38 -3.24 -7.55
C VAL A 71 6.27 -3.48 -8.57
N LEU A 72 6.18 -4.69 -9.13
CA LEU A 72 5.10 -5.05 -10.05
C LEU A 72 3.72 -5.02 -9.37
N LEU A 73 3.63 -5.50 -8.13
CA LEU A 73 2.40 -5.44 -7.34
C LEU A 73 1.98 -3.98 -7.09
N LEU A 74 2.92 -3.11 -6.72
CA LEU A 74 2.68 -1.67 -6.57
C LEU A 74 2.12 -1.06 -7.87
N LEU A 75 2.80 -1.28 -9.01
CA LEU A 75 2.36 -0.77 -10.31
C LEU A 75 0.98 -1.32 -10.70
N SER A 76 0.75 -2.61 -10.47
CA SER A 76 -0.53 -3.24 -10.78
C SER A 76 -1.68 -2.62 -9.97
N GLN A 77 -1.44 -2.32 -8.69
CA GLN A 77 -2.43 -1.67 -7.84
C GLN A 77 -2.76 -0.25 -8.31
N LEU A 78 -1.77 0.52 -8.78
CA LEU A 78 -2.01 1.85 -9.34
C LEU A 78 -2.88 1.82 -10.60
N LEU A 79 -2.63 0.85 -11.49
CA LEU A 79 -3.39 0.70 -12.73
C LEU A 79 -4.80 0.16 -12.47
N ILE A 80 -4.92 -0.92 -11.69
CA ILE A 80 -6.20 -1.55 -11.36
C ILE A 80 -7.07 -0.59 -10.53
N GLY A 81 -6.48 0.06 -9.51
CA GLY A 81 -7.14 1.09 -8.73
C GLY A 81 -7.57 2.28 -9.58
N GLY A 82 -6.72 2.71 -10.52
CA GLY A 82 -7.06 3.77 -11.47
C GLY A 82 -8.28 3.44 -12.32
N VAL A 83 -8.43 2.19 -12.79
CA VAL A 83 -9.64 1.75 -13.52
C VAL A 83 -10.85 1.71 -12.59
N MET A 84 -10.68 1.17 -11.37
CA MET A 84 -11.76 1.09 -10.40
C MET A 84 -12.34 2.47 -10.09
N TYR A 85 -11.49 3.42 -9.67
CA TYR A 85 -11.92 4.77 -9.29
C TYR A 85 -12.44 5.60 -10.46
N ASN A 86 -11.95 5.35 -11.68
CA ASN A 86 -12.49 5.99 -12.88
C ASN A 86 -13.96 5.60 -13.13
N VAL A 87 -14.33 4.36 -12.82
CA VAL A 87 -15.70 3.85 -13.01
C VAL A 87 -16.61 4.22 -11.84
N THR A 88 -16.07 4.31 -10.62
CA THR A 88 -16.89 4.56 -9.43
C THR A 88 -17.06 6.03 -9.07
N GLU A 89 -16.03 6.87 -9.25
CA GLU A 89 -16.01 8.26 -8.77
C GLU A 89 -16.22 9.30 -9.89
N ASP A 90 -16.53 8.86 -11.12
CA ASP A 90 -16.64 9.70 -12.33
C ASP A 90 -15.39 10.57 -12.60
N TRP A 91 -14.26 10.27 -11.96
CA TRP A 91 -12.98 10.93 -12.21
C TRP A 91 -12.37 10.42 -13.50
N ASN A 92 -11.61 11.25 -14.21
CA ASN A 92 -10.81 10.75 -15.33
C ASN A 92 -9.74 9.74 -14.83
N TYR A 93 -9.24 8.90 -15.73
CA TYR A 93 -8.27 7.85 -15.37
C TYR A 93 -6.99 8.41 -14.74
N VAL A 94 -6.49 9.55 -15.23
CA VAL A 94 -5.25 10.16 -14.71
C VAL A 94 -5.43 10.63 -13.26
N SER A 95 -6.54 11.30 -12.94
CA SER A 95 -6.91 11.70 -11.59
C SER A 95 -7.11 10.50 -10.66
N SER A 96 -7.65 9.40 -11.20
CA SER A 96 -7.86 8.14 -10.46
C SER A 96 -6.53 7.45 -10.09
N VAL A 97 -5.59 7.39 -11.04
CA VAL A 97 -4.22 6.89 -10.78
C VAL A 97 -3.48 7.81 -9.82
N TYR A 98 -3.64 9.13 -9.98
CA TYR A 98 -3.07 10.13 -9.06
C TYR A 98 -3.61 9.94 -7.64
N TYR A 99 -4.93 9.75 -7.47
CA TYR A 99 -5.54 9.43 -6.19
C TYR A 99 -4.89 8.17 -5.58
N CYS A 100 -4.81 7.08 -6.34
CA CYS A 100 -4.16 5.85 -5.87
C CYS A 100 -2.71 6.13 -5.42
N PHE A 101 -1.94 6.89 -6.20
CA PHE A 101 -0.57 7.23 -5.86
C PHE A 101 -0.47 8.01 -4.54
N ILE A 102 -1.26 9.06 -4.34
CA ILE A 102 -1.21 9.85 -3.10
C ILE A 102 -1.68 9.05 -1.87
N VAL A 103 -2.60 8.10 -2.06
CA VAL A 103 -3.05 7.16 -1.00
C VAL A 103 -1.93 6.20 -0.63
N PHE A 104 -1.38 5.45 -1.60
CA PHE A 104 -0.40 4.39 -1.34
C PHE A 104 0.97 4.92 -0.94
N SER A 105 1.38 6.09 -1.44
CA SER A 105 2.60 6.78 -1.00
C SER A 105 2.46 7.42 0.38
N THR A 106 1.26 7.43 0.95
CA THR A 106 0.92 8.07 2.24
C THR A 106 1.13 9.59 2.25
N ILE A 107 1.28 10.23 1.08
CA ILE A 107 1.35 11.70 0.96
C ILE A 107 0.02 12.31 1.38
N GLY A 108 -1.08 11.78 0.86
CA GLY A 108 -2.44 12.14 1.26
C GLY A 108 -2.78 13.63 1.24
N PHE A 109 -2.71 14.29 0.09
CA PHE A 109 -3.09 15.70 -0.04
C PHE A 109 -4.55 16.00 0.32
N GLY A 110 -5.47 15.05 0.10
CA GLY A 110 -6.88 15.21 0.45
C GLY A 110 -7.68 16.12 -0.49
N ASP A 111 -7.12 16.45 -1.64
CA ASP A 111 -7.74 17.16 -2.76
C ASP A 111 -8.74 16.27 -3.52
N LEU A 112 -8.46 14.97 -3.58
CA LEU A 112 -9.39 13.92 -3.98
C LEU A 112 -9.58 12.98 -2.78
N VAL A 113 -10.83 12.62 -2.47
CA VAL A 113 -11.18 11.80 -1.30
C VAL A 113 -12.24 10.78 -1.63
#